data_AF-A0A662FT31-F1
#
_entry.id   AF-A0A662FT31-F1
#
_cell.length_a   1.000
_cell.length_b   1.000
_cell.length_c   1.000
_cell.angle_alpha   90.00
_cell.angle_beta   90.00
_cell.angle_gamma   90.00
#
_symmetry.space_group_name_H-M   'P 1'
#
loop_
_entity.id
_entity.type
_entity.pdbx_description
1 polymer ?
#
loop_
_entity_poly.entity_id
_entity_poly.type
_entity_poly.pdbx_seq_one_letter_code
_entity_poly.pdbx_strand_id
1 'polypeptide(L)'
;MRVEEAAETITKKLEEKGYKTKQLKDAEGYKIEVDIRGRKAEIRLIEEEQQLKELHLRYENVPGVTILKCERYDTILKCIEELVNTLKA
;
A
#
# COMPACT_ATOMS: atom_id res chain seq x y z
N MET A 1 0.86 -3.66 -13.99
CA MET A 1 1.29 -4.68 -12.99
C MET A 1 0.03 -5.32 -12.44
N ARG A 2 0.01 -6.64 -12.25
CA ARG A 2 -1.14 -7.28 -11.59
C ARG A 2 -1.22 -6.79 -10.15
N VAL A 3 -2.43 -6.62 -9.63
CA VAL A 3 -2.62 -6.14 -8.25
C VAL A 3 -1.93 -7.04 -7.21
N GLU A 4 -1.84 -8.34 -7.50
CA GLU A 4 -1.15 -9.33 -6.67
C GLU A 4 0.36 -9.07 -6.60
N GLU A 5 1.01 -8.90 -7.75
CA GLU A 5 2.45 -8.57 -7.82
C GLU A 5 2.75 -7.25 -7.09
N ALA A 6 1.83 -6.30 -7.18
CA ALA A 6 1.93 -5.02 -6.47
C ALA A 6 1.88 -5.22 -4.96
N ALA A 7 0.92 -6.02 -4.49
CA ALA A 7 0.74 -6.31 -3.07
C ALA A 7 1.99 -7.02 -2.50
N GLU A 8 2.49 -8.05 -3.19
CA GLU A 8 3.71 -8.76 -2.79
C GLU A 8 4.94 -7.85 -2.76
N THR A 9 5.11 -7.00 -3.77
CA THR A 9 6.23 -6.05 -3.83
C THR A 9 6.21 -5.06 -2.67
N ILE A 10 5.03 -4.52 -2.34
CA ILE A 10 4.85 -3.59 -1.23
C ILE A 10 5.14 -4.29 0.10
N THR A 11 4.53 -5.46 0.33
CA THR A 11 4.72 -6.29 1.51
C THR A 11 6.21 -6.55 1.74
N LYS A 12 6.92 -7.05 0.73
CA LYS A 12 8.36 -7.34 0.82
C LYS A 12 9.19 -6.10 1.14
N LYS A 13 8.96 -4.98 0.45
CA LYS A 13 9.69 -3.71 0.70
C LYS A 13 9.48 -3.19 2.13
N LEU A 14 8.30 -3.41 2.71
CA LEU A 14 7.99 -2.99 4.08
C LEU A 14 8.65 -3.93 5.11
N GLU A 15 8.61 -5.23 4.87
CA GLU A 15 9.28 -6.22 5.73
C GLU A 15 10.81 -6.07 5.72
N GLU A 16 11.42 -5.80 4.56
CA GLU A 16 12.86 -5.49 4.43
C GLU A 16 13.27 -4.26 5.24
N LYS A 17 12.33 -3.35 5.50
CA LYS A 17 12.56 -2.17 6.36
C LYS A 17 12.28 -2.43 7.84
N GLY A 18 11.90 -3.65 8.19
CA GLY A 18 11.62 -4.07 9.56
C GLY A 18 10.20 -3.74 10.04
N TYR A 19 9.28 -3.38 9.13
CA TYR A 19 7.87 -3.22 9.48
C TYR A 19 7.18 -4.59 9.50
N LYS A 20 6.28 -4.81 10.45
CA LYS A 20 5.42 -6.00 10.42
C LYS A 20 4.25 -5.72 9.51
N THR A 21 4.04 -6.58 8.53
CA THR A 21 2.92 -6.44 7.60
C THR A 21 1.99 -7.64 7.68
N LYS A 22 0.74 -7.43 7.27
CA LYS A 22 -0.24 -8.49 7.11
C LYS A 22 -1.05 -8.20 5.86
N GLN A 23 -0.91 -9.09 4.89
CA GLN A 23 -1.66 -9.03 3.63
C GLN A 23 -3.00 -9.75 3.79
N LEU A 24 -4.05 -9.11 3.29
CA LEU A 24 -5.42 -9.58 3.25
C LEU A 24 -5.93 -9.39 1.81
N LYS A 25 -6.74 -10.33 1.33
CA LYS A 25 -7.42 -10.22 0.04
C LYS A 25 -8.91 -10.11 0.29
N ASP A 26 -9.55 -9.15 -0.36
CA ASP A 26 -10.98 -8.90 -0.27
C ASP A 26 -11.59 -8.73 -1.66
N ALA A 27 -12.92 -8.55 -1.74
CA ALA A 27 -13.63 -8.49 -3.01
C ALA A 27 -13.26 -7.26 -3.87
N GLU A 28 -12.68 -6.21 -3.27
CA GLU A 28 -12.29 -4.98 -3.94
C GLU A 28 -10.79 -4.96 -4.33
N GLY A 29 -10.03 -5.98 -3.93
CA GLY A 29 -8.60 -6.11 -4.24
C GLY A 29 -7.78 -6.63 -3.04
N TYR A 30 -6.68 -5.94 -2.72
CA TYR A 30 -5.75 -6.33 -1.66
C TYR A 30 -5.67 -5.26 -0.58
N LYS A 31 -5.54 -5.68 0.66
CA LYS A 31 -5.31 -4.81 1.83
C LYS A 31 -4.05 -5.25 2.55
N ILE A 32 -3.19 -4.31 2.89
CA ILE A 32 -1.95 -4.55 3.63
C ILE A 32 -2.02 -3.72 4.90
N GLU A 33 -2.11 -4.40 6.03
CA GLU A 33 -1.99 -3.78 7.34
C GLU A 33 -0.51 -3.72 7.72
N VAL A 34 -0.04 -2.57 8.17
CA VAL A 34 1.37 -2.31 8.49
C VAL A 34 1.45 -1.81 9.92
N ASP A 35 2.23 -2.49 10.77
CA ASP A 35 2.58 -2.01 12.11
C ASP A 35 3.92 -1.27 12.07
N ILE A 36 3.85 0.02 12.40
CA ILE A 36 4.95 0.96 12.42
C ILE A 36 5.16 1.38 13.86
N ARG A 37 5.96 0.59 14.60
CA ARG A 37 6.36 0.88 15.98
C ARG A 37 5.15 1.17 16.90
N GLY A 38 4.08 0.39 16.76
CA GLY A 38 2.84 0.55 17.53
C GLY A 38 1.81 1.49 16.91
N ARG A 39 2.07 2.07 15.74
CA ARG A 39 1.06 2.76 14.92
C ARG A 39 0.64 1.85 13.78
N LYS A 40 -0.67 1.71 13.55
CA LYS A 40 -1.18 0.95 12.41
C LYS A 40 -1.42 1.85 11.21
N ALA A 41 -0.96 1.40 10.06
CA ALA A 41 -1.31 1.93 8.76
C ALA A 41 -1.99 0.83 7.93
N GLU A 42 -2.89 1.24 7.06
CA GLU A 42 -3.62 0.39 6.14
C GLU A 42 -3.37 0.88 4.72
N ILE A 43 -2.92 -0.02 3.86
CA ILE A 43 -2.73 0.22 2.44
C ILE A 43 -3.77 -0.63 1.71
N ARG A 44 -4.66 0.00 0.97
CA ARG A 44 -5.64 -0.69 0.13
C ARG A 44 -5.29 -0.52 -1.34
N LEU A 45 -5.23 -1.63 -2.05
CA LEU A 45 -4.97 -1.71 -3.48
C LEU A 45 -6.29 -2.06 -4.16
N ILE A 46 -6.82 -1.12 -4.93
CA ILE A 46 -8.06 -1.29 -5.69
C ILE A 46 -7.73 -1.88 -7.06
N GLU A 47 -8.39 -2.99 -7.36
CA GLU A 47 -8.23 -3.72 -8.62
C GLU A 47 -9.29 -3.29 -9.65
N GLU A 48 -8.87 -3.03 -10.89
CA GLU A 48 -9.76 -2.89 -12.05
C GLU A 48 -9.15 -3.63 -13.23
N GLU A 49 -9.94 -4.49 -13.90
CA GLU A 49 -9.46 -5.31 -15.03
C GLU A 49 -8.16 -6.10 -14.74
N GLN A 50 -8.02 -6.62 -13.52
CA GLN A 50 -6.82 -7.32 -13.02
C GLN A 50 -5.56 -6.46 -12.88
N GLN A 51 -5.70 -5.14 -12.99
CA GLN A 51 -4.63 -4.18 -12.82
C GLN A 51 -4.83 -3.34 -11.56
N LEU A 52 -3.72 -2.90 -10.96
CA LEU A 52 -3.78 -1.92 -9.89
C LEU A 52 -4.25 -0.57 -10.46
N LYS A 53 -5.40 -0.09 -9.98
CA LYS A 53 -5.97 1.20 -10.37
C LYS A 53 -5.65 2.30 -9.37
N GLU A 54 -5.92 2.04 -8.10
CA GLU A 54 -5.78 3.03 -7.03
C GLU A 54 -5.11 2.42 -5.80
N LEU A 55 -4.37 3.25 -5.07
CA LEU A 55 -3.76 2.88 -3.81
C LEU A 55 -4.21 3.87 -2.74
N HIS A 56 -4.88 3.38 -1.71
CA HIS A 56 -5.34 4.17 -0.59
C HIS A 56 -4.48 3.90 0.62
N LEU A 57 -4.01 4.94 1.29
CA LEU A 57 -3.26 4.85 2.53
C LEU A 57 -4.04 5.52 3.65
N ARG A 58 -4.21 4.80 4.75
CA ARG A 58 -4.89 5.30 5.95
C ARG A 58 -4.03 5.03 7.18
N TYR A 59 -3.93 6.02 8.07
CA TYR A 59 -3.24 5.89 9.35
C TYR A 59 -4.26 5.88 10.49
N GLU A 60 -4.08 5.00 11.47
CA GLU A 60 -5.02 4.85 12.60
C GLU A 60 -5.09 6.12 13.49
N ASN A 61 -4.05 6.97 13.45
CA ASN A 61 -3.92 8.17 14.31
C ASN A 61 -3.95 9.51 13.54
N VAL A 62 -4.20 9.50 12.24
CA VAL A 62 -4.32 10.74 11.45
C VAL A 62 -5.68 10.75 10.78
N PRO A 63 -6.58 11.68 11.11
CA PRO A 63 -7.84 11.84 10.39
C PRO A 63 -7.52 12.31 8.96
N GLY A 64 -7.54 11.36 8.02
CA GLY A 64 -7.25 11.60 6.61
C GLY A 64 -6.92 10.29 5.90
N VAL A 65 -7.53 10.06 4.74
CA VAL A 65 -7.11 9.00 3.82
C VAL A 65 -6.28 9.69 2.74
N THR A 66 -5.01 9.31 2.65
CA THR A 66 -4.17 9.73 1.53
C THR A 66 -4.48 8.81 0.36
N ILE A 67 -5.20 9.33 -0.62
CA ILE A 67 -5.53 8.61 -1.84
C ILE A 67 -4.43 8.89 -2.86
N LEU A 68 -3.63 7.88 -3.17
CA LEU A 68 -2.66 7.92 -4.26
C LEU A 68 -3.31 7.28 -5.48
N LYS A 69 -3.79 8.13 -6.41
CA LYS A 69 -4.25 7.68 -7.72
C LYS A 69 -3.04 7.48 -8.62
N CYS A 70 -2.65 6.23 -8.83
CA CYS A 70 -1.50 5.91 -9.66
C CYS A 70 -2.01 5.49 -11.05
N GLU A 71 -2.43 6.48 -11.87
CA GLU A 71 -3.06 6.26 -13.18
C GLU A 71 -2.08 5.78 -14.28
N ARG A 72 -0.76 5.71 -14.01
CA ARG A 72 0.25 5.23 -14.96
C ARG A 72 1.29 4.32 -14.29
N TYR A 73 1.70 3.29 -15.02
CA TYR A 73 2.61 2.23 -14.59
C TYR A 73 3.93 2.73 -13.96
N ASP A 74 4.64 3.67 -14.60
CA ASP A 74 5.88 4.28 -14.08
C ASP A 74 5.67 5.07 -12.77
N THR A 75 4.43 5.46 -12.48
CA THR A 75 4.05 6.20 -11.30
C THR A 75 3.77 5.27 -10.12
N ILE A 76 3.45 3.99 -10.34
CA ILE A 76 3.10 3.05 -9.26
C ILE A 76 4.29 2.77 -8.34
N LEU A 77 5.47 2.47 -8.89
CA LEU A 77 6.66 2.24 -8.07
C LEU A 77 7.09 3.51 -7.32
N LYS A 78 6.93 4.68 -7.96
CA LYS A 78 7.15 5.97 -7.31
C LYS A 78 6.14 6.24 -6.20
N CYS A 79 4.85 5.98 -6.43
CA CYS A 79 3.80 6.05 -5.41
C CYS A 79 4.15 5.17 -4.21
N ILE A 80 4.61 3.93 -4.45
CA ILE A 80 5.01 2.99 -3.40
C ILE A 80 6.25 3.50 -2.67
N GLU A 81 7.24 4.05 -3.38
CA GLU A 81 8.43 4.63 -2.76
C GLU A 81 8.13 5.88 -1.95
N GLU A 82 7.28 6.77 -2.45
CA GLU A 82 6.78 7.93 -1.73
C GLU A 82 5.97 7.52 -0.51
N LEU A 83 5.13 6.50 -0.63
CA LEU A 83 4.39 5.92 0.49
C LEU A 83 5.37 5.39 1.55
N VAL A 84 6.31 4.55 1.15
CA VAL A 84 7.32 3.99 2.05
C VAL A 84 8.21 5.07 2.66
N ASN A 85 8.50 6.15 1.94
CA ASN A 85 9.26 7.29 2.46
C ASN A 85 8.41 8.12 3.43
N THR A 86 7.11 8.26 3.19
CA THR A 86 6.17 8.92 4.10
C THR A 86 6.03 8.15 5.41
N LEU A 87 6.07 6.81 5.37
CA LEU A 87 6.09 5.95 6.57
C LEU A 87 7.38 6.06 7.41
N LYS A 88 8.42 6.74 6.90
CA LYS A 88 9.73 6.88 7.53
C LYS A 88 9.84 8.10 8.46
N ALA A 89 8.90 9.05 8.37
CA ALA A 89 8.84 10.28 9.17
C ALA A 89 8.05 10.08 10.48
#